data_AF-A0A146FE30-F1
#
_entry.id   AF-A0A146FE30-F1
#
_cell.length_a   1.000
_cell.length_b   1.000
_cell.length_c   1.000
_cell.angle_alpha   90.00
_cell.angle_beta   90.00
_cell.angle_gamma   90.00
#
_symmetry.space_group_name_H-M   'P 1'
#
loop_
_entity.id
_entity.type
_entity.pdbx_description
1 polymer ?
#
loop_
_entity_poly.entity_id
_entity_poly.type
_entity_poly.pdbx_seq_one_letter_code
_entity_poly.pdbx_strand_id
1 'polypeptide(L)'
;MSEEVNDAPRAVPRSMVWGLCVNAVLAFGFAIALLYTMGDFQKALDSPTGYPIIEIFYAQTGSKAASSAMMLPILLSGCYSSFNVLASVSRLTWAFARDEGFPFSSFFAHVSPRYKIPLRSLFLVTTITVLIALINIGSSAAFNAVLSLDTLALYISYLVPILFMLIKRVRFPGEIRYGPFNLGRFGVPINTFAMLYGTYITVFLPWPETQPVTASGMNYGAPVFGVALLFAVIDWFVRGHKKWNGPTVMTAPK
;
A
#
# COMPACT_ATOMS: atom_id res chain seq x y z
N MET A 1 -12.72 -8.05 -2.63
CA MET A 1 -13.20 -7.67 -1.28
C MET A 1 -14.57 -6.98 -1.33
N SER A 2 -14.86 -6.12 -2.30
CA SER A 2 -16.21 -5.56 -2.46
C SER A 2 -17.29 -6.63 -2.68
N GLU A 3 -16.93 -7.79 -3.23
CA GLU A 3 -17.82 -8.95 -3.42
C GLU A 3 -18.35 -9.54 -2.09
N GLU A 4 -17.65 -9.32 -0.97
CA GLU A 4 -18.02 -9.85 0.36
C GLU A 4 -18.77 -8.81 1.22
N VAL A 5 -18.98 -7.60 0.71
CA VAL A 5 -19.57 -6.48 1.46
C VAL A 5 -21.05 -6.33 1.11
N ASN A 6 -21.91 -6.32 2.15
CA ASN A 6 -23.33 -6.02 1.99
C ASN A 6 -23.51 -4.57 1.49
N ASP A 7 -24.28 -4.40 0.41
CA ASP A 7 -24.48 -3.10 -0.27
C ASP A 7 -23.15 -2.40 -0.61
N ALA A 8 -22.21 -3.15 -1.19
CA ALA A 8 -20.89 -2.66 -1.58
C ALA A 8 -20.88 -1.30 -2.33
N PRO A 9 -21.81 -1.03 -3.27
CA PRO A 9 -21.83 0.25 -4.01
C PRO A 9 -22.01 1.49 -3.13
N ARG A 10 -22.59 1.35 -1.92
CA ARG A 10 -22.76 2.46 -0.96
C ARG A 10 -21.85 2.33 0.25
N ALA A 11 -21.68 1.11 0.77
CA ALA A 11 -20.90 0.86 1.97
C ALA A 11 -19.41 1.16 1.74
N VAL A 12 -18.81 0.65 0.65
CA VAL A 12 -17.37 0.78 0.40
C VAL A 12 -16.93 2.25 0.30
N PRO A 13 -17.57 3.11 -0.53
CA PRO A 13 -17.16 4.51 -0.62
C PRO A 13 -17.32 5.27 0.71
N ARG A 14 -18.40 5.01 1.46
CA ARG A 14 -18.63 5.64 2.76
C ARG A 14 -17.59 5.21 3.78
N SER A 15 -17.26 3.93 3.85
CA SER A 15 -16.24 3.40 4.75
C SER A 15 -14.86 3.98 4.44
N MET A 16 -14.52 4.17 3.15
CA MET A 16 -13.25 4.82 2.76
C MET A 16 -13.18 6.28 3.25
N VAL A 17 -14.25 7.06 3.03
CA VAL A 17 -14.28 8.48 3.45
C VAL A 17 -14.24 8.59 4.98
N TRP A 18 -15.09 7.85 5.70
CA TRP A 18 -15.11 7.89 7.16
C TRP A 18 -13.81 7.37 7.76
N GLY A 19 -13.24 6.31 7.21
CA GLY A 19 -11.95 5.78 7.63
C GLY A 19 -10.84 6.82 7.50
N LEU A 20 -10.80 7.53 6.36
CA LEU A 20 -9.84 8.62 6.16
C LEU A 20 -10.07 9.77 7.14
N CYS A 21 -11.31 10.23 7.33
CA CYS A 21 -11.61 11.35 8.22
C CYS A 21 -11.25 11.03 9.68
N VAL A 22 -11.64 9.86 10.19
CA VAL A 22 -11.30 9.44 11.55
C VAL A 22 -9.79 9.30 11.71
N ASN A 23 -9.12 8.66 10.75
CA ASN A 23 -7.68 8.50 10.81
C ASN A 23 -6.95 9.85 10.77
N ALA A 24 -7.38 10.78 9.92
CA ALA A 24 -6.79 12.12 9.83
C ALA A 24 -6.94 12.91 11.13
N VAL A 25 -8.12 12.91 11.74
CA VAL A 25 -8.37 13.61 13.02
C VAL A 25 -7.53 13.01 14.15
N LEU A 26 -7.50 11.68 14.26
CA LEU A 26 -6.71 11.00 15.30
C LEU A 26 -5.21 11.18 15.10
N ALA A 27 -4.72 11.04 13.87
CA ALA A 27 -3.30 11.23 13.55
C ALA A 27 -2.87 12.68 13.79
N PHE A 28 -3.72 13.65 13.45
CA PHE A 28 -3.44 15.06 13.72
C PHE A 28 -3.40 15.37 15.22
N GLY A 29 -4.37 14.85 16.00
CA GLY A 29 -4.36 14.98 17.46
C GLY A 29 -3.15 14.32 18.10
N PHE A 30 -2.77 13.13 17.63
CA PHE A 30 -1.58 12.42 18.07
C PHE A 30 -0.29 13.19 17.75
N ALA A 31 -0.18 13.75 16.54
CA ALA A 31 0.96 14.56 16.14
C ALA A 31 1.12 15.81 17.02
N ILE A 32 0.02 16.51 17.32
CA ILE A 32 0.04 17.66 18.25
C ILE A 32 0.54 17.22 19.62
N ALA A 33 -0.07 16.17 20.19
CA ALA A 33 0.33 15.67 21.51
C ALA A 33 1.82 15.30 21.54
N LEU A 34 2.31 14.61 20.51
CA LEU A 34 3.71 14.23 20.39
C LEU A 34 4.62 15.46 20.29
N LEU A 35 4.32 16.43 19.42
CA LEU A 35 5.15 17.63 19.27
C LEU A 35 5.25 18.47 20.56
N TYR A 36 4.18 18.55 21.36
CA TYR A 36 4.21 19.23 22.66
C TYR A 36 4.93 18.44 23.76
N THR A 37 5.03 17.12 23.63
CA THR A 37 5.57 16.22 24.67
C THR A 37 6.90 15.57 24.29
N MET A 38 7.43 15.83 23.09
CA MET A 38 8.64 15.18 22.58
C MET A 38 9.87 15.48 23.42
N GLY A 39 9.96 16.67 24.02
CA GLY A 39 11.14 17.11 24.74
C GLY A 39 12.33 17.37 23.79
N ASP A 40 13.50 16.83 24.14
CA ASP A 40 14.74 17.01 23.38
C ASP A 40 14.77 16.11 22.14
N PHE A 41 14.56 16.73 20.98
CA PHE A 41 14.55 16.05 19.67
C PHE A 41 15.84 15.28 19.39
N GLN A 42 17.00 15.83 19.74
CA GLN A 42 18.28 15.23 19.40
C GLN A 42 18.50 13.94 20.20
N LYS A 43 18.12 13.94 21.48
CA LYS A 43 18.15 12.73 22.31
C LYS A 43 17.23 11.63 21.79
N ALA A 44 16.07 12.00 21.24
CA ALA A 44 15.15 11.03 20.65
C ALA A 44 15.72 10.40 19.37
N LEU A 45 16.36 11.20 18.51
CA LEU A 45 17.01 10.70 17.29
C LEU A 45 18.21 9.81 17.58
N ASP A 46 19.04 10.20 18.55
CA ASP A 46 20.26 9.48 18.92
C ASP A 46 19.99 8.34 19.93
N SER A 47 18.72 8.02 20.20
CA SER A 47 18.35 7.00 21.19
C SER A 47 18.92 5.64 20.79
N PRO A 48 19.58 4.91 21.72
CA PRO A 48 20.09 3.55 21.48
C PRO A 48 19.01 2.54 21.10
N THR A 49 17.74 2.88 21.33
CA THR A 49 16.59 2.05 20.95
C THR A 49 16.39 1.98 19.44
N GLY A 50 16.95 2.93 18.67
CA GLY A 50 16.74 3.05 17.22
C GLY A 50 15.34 3.52 16.82
N TYR A 51 14.43 3.75 17.78
CA TYR A 51 13.06 4.18 17.55
C TYR A 51 12.73 5.39 18.44
N PRO A 52 12.74 6.62 17.89
CA PRO A 52 12.58 7.85 18.68
C PRO A 52 11.34 7.89 19.57
N ILE A 53 10.24 7.25 19.15
CA ILE A 53 8.99 7.23 19.91
C ILE A 53 9.10 6.54 21.27
N ILE A 54 10.00 5.55 21.40
CA ILE A 54 10.23 4.85 22.68
C ILE A 54 10.89 5.81 23.66
N GLU A 55 11.89 6.57 23.19
CA GLU A 55 12.57 7.58 23.99
C GLU A 55 11.62 8.70 24.42
N ILE A 56 10.75 9.15 23.51
CA ILE A 56 9.76 10.18 23.80
C ILE A 56 8.83 9.74 24.94
N PHE A 57 8.31 8.51 24.88
CA PHE A 57 7.49 7.99 25.97
C PHE A 57 8.27 7.85 27.26
N TYR A 58 9.54 7.44 27.21
CA TYR A 58 10.37 7.33 28.40
C TYR A 58 10.68 8.69 29.04
N ALA A 59 11.02 9.69 28.23
CA ALA A 59 11.31 11.05 28.67
C ALA A 59 10.15 11.67 29.45
N GLN A 60 8.91 11.35 29.07
CA GLN A 60 7.71 11.86 29.75
C GLN A 60 7.25 11.02 30.93
N THR A 61 7.37 9.69 30.83
CA THR A 61 6.88 8.80 31.88
C THR A 61 7.88 8.57 33.01
N GLY A 62 9.18 8.71 32.74
CA GLY A 62 10.26 8.41 33.70
C GLY A 62 10.34 6.94 34.12
N SER A 63 9.53 6.05 33.54
CA SER A 63 9.38 4.66 33.95
C SER A 63 9.34 3.74 32.74
N LYS A 64 10.30 2.80 32.68
CA LYS A 64 10.40 1.82 31.59
C LYS A 64 9.14 0.97 31.44
N ALA A 65 8.47 0.64 32.55
CA ALA A 65 7.24 -0.13 32.54
C ALA A 65 6.08 0.65 31.89
N ALA A 66 5.95 1.94 32.20
CA ALA A 66 4.93 2.81 31.62
C ALA A 66 5.18 3.04 30.12
N SER A 67 6.42 3.31 29.71
CA SER A 67 6.76 3.49 28.29
C SER A 67 6.49 2.21 27.48
N SER A 68 6.81 1.04 28.04
CA SER A 68 6.54 -0.26 27.41
C SER A 68 5.03 -0.50 27.27
N ALA A 69 4.23 -0.16 28.29
CA ALA A 69 2.78 -0.25 28.24
C ALA A 69 2.18 0.67 27.16
N MET A 70 2.72 1.88 26.97
CA MET A 70 2.28 2.81 25.92
C MET A 70 2.68 2.35 24.51
N MET A 71 3.77 1.59 24.38
CA MET A 71 4.21 1.04 23.09
C MET A 71 3.37 -0.17 22.65
N LEU A 72 2.76 -0.89 23.60
CA LEU A 72 2.03 -2.13 23.32
C LEU A 72 0.89 -1.96 22.29
N PRO A 73 0.01 -0.93 22.35
CA PRO A 73 -1.02 -0.70 21.33
C PRO A 73 -0.45 -0.47 19.92
N ILE A 74 0.69 0.22 19.81
CA ILE A 74 1.37 0.47 18.53
C ILE A 74 1.85 -0.86 17.94
N LEU A 75 2.48 -1.71 18.75
CA LEU A 75 2.94 -3.03 18.31
C LEU A 75 1.78 -3.95 17.92
N LEU A 76 0.74 -4.03 18.74
CA LEU A 76 -0.42 -4.88 18.47
C LEU A 76 -1.16 -4.45 17.19
N SER A 77 -1.33 -3.14 16.98
CA SER A 77 -1.94 -2.62 15.74
C SER A 77 -1.10 -2.93 14.50
N GLY A 78 0.24 -2.83 14.60
CA GLY A 78 1.16 -3.23 13.53
C GLY A 78 1.06 -4.72 13.17
N CYS A 79 1.03 -5.59 14.17
CA CYS A 79 0.82 -7.04 13.98
C CYS A 79 -0.52 -7.32 13.29
N TYR A 80 -1.61 -6.73 13.80
CA TYR A 80 -2.94 -6.89 13.23
C TYR A 80 -3.02 -6.40 11.78
N SER A 81 -2.44 -5.24 11.48
CA SER A 81 -2.36 -4.71 10.12
C SER A 81 -1.63 -5.66 9.19
N SER A 82 -0.49 -6.20 9.63
CA SER A 82 0.32 -7.15 8.85
C SER A 82 -0.46 -8.41 8.46
N PHE A 83 -1.24 -8.98 9.39
CA PHE A 83 -2.11 -10.12 9.09
C PHE A 83 -3.19 -9.77 8.06
N ASN A 84 -3.81 -8.59 8.16
CA ASN A 84 -4.82 -8.14 7.21
C ASN A 84 -4.25 -7.90 5.81
N VAL A 85 -3.06 -7.31 5.72
CA VAL A 85 -2.38 -7.10 4.44
C VAL A 85 -2.04 -8.44 3.80
N LEU A 86 -1.49 -9.40 4.55
CA LEU A 86 -1.18 -10.73 4.03
C LEU A 86 -2.43 -11.46 3.51
N ALA A 87 -3.54 -11.37 4.24
CA ALA A 87 -4.82 -11.92 3.81
C ALA A 87 -5.37 -11.22 2.56
N SER A 88 -5.22 -9.90 2.45
CA SER A 88 -5.65 -9.11 1.29
C SER A 88 -4.84 -9.46 0.04
N VAL A 89 -3.50 -9.43 0.14
CA VAL A 89 -2.60 -9.68 -0.99
C VAL A 89 -2.77 -11.10 -1.52
N SER A 90 -2.86 -12.10 -0.65
CA SER A 90 -3.09 -13.49 -1.09
C SER A 90 -4.39 -13.68 -1.88
N ARG A 91 -5.46 -12.94 -1.53
CA ARG A 91 -6.72 -12.92 -2.29
C ARG A 91 -6.60 -12.18 -3.62
N LEU A 92 -5.86 -11.07 -3.66
CA LEU A 92 -5.58 -10.35 -4.90
C LEU A 92 -4.75 -11.20 -5.87
N THR A 93 -3.70 -11.88 -5.38
CA THR A 93 -2.91 -12.82 -6.18
C THR A 93 -3.76 -13.95 -6.71
N TRP A 94 -4.65 -14.52 -5.88
CA TRP A 94 -5.60 -15.54 -6.32
C TRP A 94 -6.57 -15.02 -7.39
N ALA A 95 -7.17 -13.84 -7.21
CA ALA A 95 -8.10 -13.26 -8.17
C ALA A 95 -7.40 -12.98 -9.51
N PHE A 96 -6.18 -12.46 -9.47
CA PHE A 96 -5.36 -12.24 -10.66
C PHE A 96 -4.95 -13.56 -11.34
N ALA A 97 -4.68 -14.61 -10.57
CA ALA A 97 -4.43 -15.95 -11.11
C ALA A 97 -5.68 -16.55 -11.77
N ARG A 98 -6.87 -16.37 -11.16
CA ARG A 98 -8.18 -16.81 -11.69
C ARG A 98 -8.46 -16.20 -13.05
N ASP A 99 -8.12 -14.94 -13.24
CA ASP A 99 -8.32 -14.21 -14.50
C ASP A 99 -7.20 -14.49 -15.54
N GLU A 100 -6.37 -15.53 -15.33
CA GLU A 100 -5.26 -15.94 -16.20
C GLU A 100 -4.07 -14.96 -16.29
N GLY A 101 -3.94 -14.06 -15.31
CA GLY A 101 -2.93 -12.99 -15.32
C GLY A 101 -1.58 -13.40 -14.77
N PHE A 102 -1.56 -14.46 -13.97
CA PHE A 102 -0.41 -14.88 -13.19
C PHE A 102 0.34 -16.06 -13.86
N PRO A 103 1.67 -16.20 -13.68
CA PRO A 103 2.35 -17.40 -14.12
C PRO A 103 1.76 -18.61 -13.40
N PHE A 104 1.56 -19.72 -14.10
CA PHE A 104 0.93 -20.92 -13.53
C PHE A 104 -0.45 -20.65 -12.90
N SER A 105 -1.27 -19.81 -13.56
CA SER A 105 -2.61 -19.44 -13.11
C SER A 105 -3.47 -20.59 -12.60
N SER A 106 -3.48 -21.76 -13.26
CA SER A 106 -4.25 -22.93 -12.80
C SER A 106 -3.82 -23.47 -11.44
N PHE A 107 -2.54 -23.32 -11.08
CA PHE A 107 -2.02 -23.73 -9.79
C PHE A 107 -2.44 -22.76 -8.68
N PHE A 108 -2.28 -21.45 -8.91
CA PHE A 108 -2.54 -20.41 -7.90
C PHE A 108 -4.02 -20.00 -7.80
N ALA A 109 -4.83 -20.25 -8.83
CA ALA A 109 -6.28 -20.04 -8.79
C ALA A 109 -7.03 -21.10 -7.96
N HIS A 110 -6.35 -22.13 -7.45
CA HIS A 110 -6.98 -23.20 -6.67
C HIS A 110 -7.32 -22.75 -5.24
N VAL A 111 -8.59 -22.91 -4.86
CA VAL A 111 -9.10 -22.68 -3.49
C VAL A 111 -9.23 -24.02 -2.78
N SER A 112 -8.73 -24.12 -1.55
CA SER A 112 -8.82 -25.34 -0.75
C SER A 112 -10.29 -25.62 -0.34
N PRO A 113 -10.84 -26.82 -0.62
CA PRO A 113 -12.22 -27.16 -0.23
C PRO A 113 -12.45 -27.17 1.28
N ARG A 114 -11.42 -27.49 2.07
CA ARG A 114 -11.50 -27.60 3.54
C ARG A 114 -11.49 -26.24 4.23
N TYR A 115 -10.55 -25.38 3.82
CA TYR A 115 -10.31 -24.10 4.49
C TYR A 115 -10.97 -22.91 3.78
N LYS A 116 -11.51 -23.11 2.56
CA LYS A 116 -12.15 -22.08 1.73
C LYS A 116 -11.27 -20.85 1.47
N ILE A 117 -9.96 -21.04 1.49
CA ILE A 117 -8.94 -19.99 1.23
C ILE A 117 -7.93 -20.45 0.17
N PRO A 118 -7.31 -19.52 -0.58
CA PRO A 118 -6.29 -19.83 -1.58
C PRO A 118 -4.93 -20.10 -0.92
N LEU A 119 -4.76 -21.28 -0.31
CA LEU A 119 -3.54 -21.65 0.42
C LEU A 119 -2.26 -21.52 -0.43
N ARG A 120 -2.31 -21.87 -1.72
CA ARG A 120 -1.15 -21.80 -2.60
C ARG A 120 -0.68 -20.37 -2.83
N SER A 121 -1.61 -19.43 -3.02
CA SER A 121 -1.30 -18.00 -3.12
C SER A 121 -0.81 -17.44 -1.80
N LEU A 122 -1.37 -17.89 -0.67
CA LEU A 122 -0.89 -17.52 0.65
C LEU A 122 0.58 -17.91 0.85
N PHE A 123 0.94 -19.17 0.60
CA PHE A 123 2.32 -19.63 0.72
C PHE A 123 3.27 -18.86 -0.20
N LEU A 124 2.86 -18.60 -1.44
CA LEU A 124 3.67 -17.80 -2.36
C LEU A 124 3.97 -16.41 -1.81
N VAL A 125 2.94 -15.68 -1.38
CA VAL A 125 3.10 -14.32 -0.84
C VAL A 125 3.96 -14.36 0.42
N THR A 126 3.69 -15.28 1.36
CA THR A 126 4.49 -15.44 2.58
C THR A 126 5.95 -15.74 2.27
N THR A 127 6.25 -16.67 1.35
CA THR A 127 7.62 -16.99 0.97
C THR A 127 8.32 -15.78 0.37
N ILE A 128 7.68 -15.04 -0.54
CA ILE A 128 8.26 -13.82 -1.13
C ILE A 128 8.53 -12.76 -0.04
N THR A 129 7.58 -12.53 0.87
CA THR A 129 7.75 -11.59 1.98
C THR A 129 8.93 -11.98 2.89
N VAL A 130 9.08 -13.27 3.21
CA VAL A 130 10.23 -13.76 4.00
C VAL A 130 11.54 -13.55 3.24
N LEU A 131 11.60 -13.85 1.95
CA LEU A 131 12.80 -13.64 1.13
C LEU A 131 13.20 -12.16 1.06
N ILE A 132 12.23 -11.26 0.92
CA ILE A 132 12.48 -9.81 0.95
C ILE A 132 12.98 -9.39 2.34
N ALA A 133 12.41 -9.92 3.43
CA ALA A 133 12.85 -9.60 4.78
C ALA A 133 14.30 -10.06 5.06
N LEU A 134 14.75 -11.17 4.47
CA LEU A 134 16.13 -11.65 4.59
C LEU A 134 17.17 -10.70 3.97
N ILE A 135 16.78 -9.82 3.04
CA ILE A 135 17.68 -8.80 2.45
C ILE A 135 18.26 -7.90 3.55
N ASN A 136 17.48 -7.61 4.60
CA ASN A 136 17.91 -6.77 5.71
C ASN A 136 19.12 -7.33 6.48
N ILE A 137 19.36 -8.65 6.43
CA ILE A 137 20.53 -9.28 7.05
C ILE A 137 21.82 -8.90 6.31
N GLY A 138 21.75 -8.79 4.97
CA GLY A 138 22.91 -8.45 4.14
C GLY A 138 23.11 -6.95 3.94
N SER A 139 22.02 -6.19 3.77
CA SER A 139 22.09 -4.75 3.54
C SER A 139 20.79 -4.05 3.93
N SER A 140 20.88 -3.17 4.92
CA SER A 140 19.79 -2.25 5.30
C SER A 140 19.48 -1.24 4.18
N ALA A 141 20.49 -0.80 3.42
CA ALA A 141 20.29 0.08 2.26
C ALA A 141 19.46 -0.60 1.17
N ALA A 142 19.73 -1.87 0.86
CA ALA A 142 18.95 -2.63 -0.11
C ALA A 142 17.50 -2.85 0.37
N PHE A 143 17.32 -3.13 1.66
CA PHE A 143 15.98 -3.27 2.25
C PHE A 143 15.19 -1.94 2.19
N ASN A 144 15.83 -0.82 2.54
CA ASN A 144 15.22 0.52 2.46
C ASN A 144 14.87 0.91 1.01
N ALA A 145 15.65 0.47 0.02
CA ALA A 145 15.33 0.65 -1.38
C ALA A 145 14.04 -0.08 -1.78
N VAL A 146 13.81 -1.30 -1.26
CA VAL A 146 12.57 -2.05 -1.49
C VAL A 146 11.37 -1.37 -0.82
N LEU A 147 11.51 -0.85 0.40
CA LEU A 147 10.45 -0.09 1.06
C LEU A 147 10.08 1.19 0.30
N SER A 148 11.09 1.87 -0.25
CA SER A 148 10.90 3.05 -1.08
C SER A 148 10.18 2.70 -2.39
N LEU A 149 10.54 1.57 -3.01
CA LEU A 149 9.85 1.05 -4.18
C LEU A 149 8.38 0.75 -3.91
N ASP A 150 8.06 0.13 -2.76
CA ASP A 150 6.66 -0.19 -2.41
C ASP A 150 5.79 1.06 -2.39
N THR A 151 6.29 2.12 -1.75
CA THR A 151 5.60 3.41 -1.70
C THR A 151 5.46 4.03 -3.11
N LEU A 152 6.50 4.00 -3.94
CA LEU A 152 6.43 4.48 -5.33
C LEU A 152 5.40 3.69 -6.16
N ALA A 153 5.45 2.36 -6.08
CA ALA A 153 4.57 1.48 -6.82
C ALA A 153 3.10 1.71 -6.41
N LEU A 154 2.84 1.95 -5.12
CA LEU A 154 1.51 2.29 -4.61
C LEU A 154 0.97 3.58 -5.22
N TYR A 155 1.75 4.66 -5.23
CA TYR A 155 1.33 5.94 -5.83
C TYR A 155 1.06 5.80 -7.33
N ILE A 156 1.95 5.12 -8.06
CA ILE A 156 1.77 4.86 -9.50
C ILE A 156 0.51 4.03 -9.74
N SER A 157 0.28 2.99 -8.92
CA SER A 157 -0.93 2.16 -9.01
C SER A 157 -2.22 2.96 -8.79
N TYR A 158 -2.19 4.05 -8.01
CA TYR A 158 -3.33 4.95 -7.86
C TYR A 158 -3.48 5.94 -9.01
N LEU A 159 -2.36 6.42 -9.57
CA LEU A 159 -2.38 7.36 -10.70
C LEU A 159 -3.02 6.75 -11.95
N VAL A 160 -2.76 5.48 -12.26
CA VAL A 160 -3.30 4.81 -13.46
C VAL A 160 -4.85 4.83 -13.53
N PRO A 161 -5.61 4.31 -12.54
CA PRO A 161 -7.07 4.36 -12.58
C PRO A 161 -7.62 5.79 -12.47
N ILE A 162 -6.96 6.69 -11.74
CA ILE A 162 -7.39 8.10 -11.65
C ILE A 162 -7.26 8.78 -13.02
N LEU A 163 -6.16 8.53 -13.73
CA LEU A 163 -5.93 9.05 -15.08
C LEU A 163 -7.01 8.55 -16.05
N PHE A 164 -7.28 7.25 -16.09
CA PHE A 164 -8.33 6.71 -16.97
C PHE A 164 -9.70 7.26 -16.62
N MET A 165 -10.01 7.40 -15.32
CA MET A 165 -11.28 7.99 -14.91
C MET A 165 -11.37 9.48 -15.27
N LEU A 166 -10.27 10.23 -15.19
CA LEU A 166 -10.22 11.63 -15.61
C LEU A 166 -10.40 11.77 -17.12
N ILE A 167 -9.69 10.96 -17.92
CA ILE A 167 -9.86 10.91 -19.38
C ILE A 167 -11.32 10.61 -19.73
N LYS A 168 -11.93 9.61 -19.08
CA LYS A 168 -13.32 9.23 -19.33
C LYS A 168 -14.29 10.35 -18.95
N ARG A 169 -14.07 11.05 -17.82
CA ARG A 169 -14.90 12.18 -17.39
C ARG A 169 -14.84 13.37 -18.34
N VAL A 170 -13.68 13.63 -18.95
CA VAL A 170 -13.47 14.80 -19.82
C VAL A 170 -13.86 14.50 -21.28
N ARG A 171 -13.47 13.34 -21.82
CA ARG A 171 -13.69 13.00 -23.24
C ARG A 171 -14.99 12.26 -23.52
N PHE A 172 -15.46 11.44 -22.57
CA PHE A 172 -16.62 10.55 -22.76
C PHE A 172 -17.60 10.62 -21.57
N PRO A 173 -18.11 11.80 -21.20
CA PRO A 173 -18.94 11.97 -20.01
C PRO A 173 -20.23 11.13 -20.05
N GLY A 174 -20.76 10.82 -21.24
CA GLY A 174 -21.97 10.02 -21.44
C GLY A 174 -21.79 8.51 -21.22
N GLU A 175 -20.56 7.99 -21.16
CA GLU A 175 -20.30 6.55 -21.00
C GLU A 175 -20.08 6.12 -19.54
N ILE A 176 -20.12 7.07 -18.60
CA ILE A 176 -19.92 6.78 -17.19
C ILE A 176 -21.27 6.43 -16.57
N ARG A 177 -21.46 5.13 -16.28
CA ARG A 177 -22.54 4.68 -15.40
C ARG A 177 -22.17 4.98 -13.95
N TYR A 178 -22.75 6.03 -13.40
CA TYR A 178 -22.57 6.38 -11.99
C TYR A 178 -23.30 5.38 -11.10
N GLY A 179 -22.60 4.93 -10.04
CA GLY A 179 -23.22 4.19 -8.95
C GLY A 179 -24.00 5.10 -8.00
N PRO A 180 -24.59 4.55 -6.93
CA PRO A 180 -25.36 5.31 -5.94
C PRO A 180 -24.52 6.34 -5.16
N PHE A 181 -23.19 6.25 -5.22
CA PHE A 181 -22.27 7.24 -4.70
C PHE A 181 -21.64 8.02 -5.87
N ASN A 182 -21.84 9.34 -5.90
CA ASN A 182 -21.20 10.22 -6.88
C ASN A 182 -20.70 11.51 -6.19
N LEU A 183 -19.62 12.08 -6.73
CA LEU A 183 -19.06 13.36 -6.28
C LEU A 183 -19.57 14.53 -7.14
N GLY A 184 -20.49 14.26 -8.07
CA GLY A 184 -21.03 15.22 -9.03
C GLY A 184 -19.94 16.08 -9.68
N ARG A 185 -20.13 17.40 -9.61
CA ARG A 185 -19.24 18.42 -10.18
C ARG A 185 -17.81 18.40 -9.60
N PHE A 186 -17.61 17.87 -8.40
CA PHE A 186 -16.30 17.84 -7.75
C PHE A 186 -15.41 16.70 -8.27
N GLY A 187 -15.96 15.77 -9.07
CA GLY A 187 -15.19 14.65 -9.58
C GLY A 187 -13.97 15.05 -10.43
N VAL A 188 -14.11 16.03 -11.32
CA VAL A 188 -12.98 16.46 -12.17
C VAL A 188 -11.91 17.20 -11.35
N PRO A 189 -12.23 18.23 -10.55
CA PRO A 189 -11.24 18.90 -9.72
C PRO A 189 -10.47 17.96 -8.78
N ILE A 190 -11.17 17.03 -8.11
CA ILE A 190 -10.55 16.08 -7.18
C ILE A 190 -9.59 15.14 -7.91
N ASN A 191 -10.00 14.59 -9.06
CA ASN A 191 -9.13 13.71 -9.84
C ASN A 191 -7.90 14.47 -10.37
N THR A 192 -8.07 15.71 -10.84
CA THR A 192 -6.95 16.54 -11.31
C THR A 192 -5.98 16.84 -10.18
N PHE A 193 -6.47 17.23 -9.00
CA PHE A 193 -5.62 17.46 -7.84
C PHE A 193 -4.86 16.19 -7.43
N ALA A 194 -5.54 15.04 -7.38
CA ALA A 194 -4.91 13.77 -7.05
C ALA A 194 -3.82 13.38 -8.07
N MET A 195 -4.02 13.66 -9.35
CA MET A 195 -2.99 13.45 -10.39
C MET A 195 -1.77 14.36 -10.18
N LEU A 196 -1.98 15.66 -9.94
CA LEU A 196 -0.89 16.60 -9.70
C LEU A 196 -0.09 16.23 -8.45
N TYR A 197 -0.79 15.94 -7.36
CA TYR A 197 -0.16 15.58 -6.09
C TYR A 197 0.55 14.21 -6.16
N GLY A 198 -0.08 13.19 -6.75
CA GLY A 198 0.56 11.89 -6.90
C GLY A 198 1.77 11.92 -7.83
N THR A 199 1.73 12.75 -8.89
CA THR A 199 2.89 12.98 -9.77
C THR A 199 4.02 13.67 -9.01
N TYR A 200 3.69 14.71 -8.23
CA TYR A 200 4.66 15.38 -7.36
C TYR A 200 5.35 14.38 -6.42
N ILE A 201 4.59 13.56 -5.68
CA ILE A 201 5.17 12.56 -4.78
C ILE A 201 6.04 11.56 -5.54
N THR A 202 5.58 11.04 -6.68
CA THR A 202 6.34 10.04 -7.46
C THR A 202 7.69 10.58 -7.94
N VAL A 203 7.79 11.89 -8.24
CA VAL A 203 9.03 12.54 -8.69
C VAL A 203 10.00 12.81 -7.53
N PHE A 204 9.50 13.28 -6.38
CA PHE A 204 10.34 13.71 -5.27
C PHE A 204 10.65 12.62 -4.24
N LEU A 205 9.81 11.60 -4.12
CA LEU A 205 10.02 10.51 -3.15
C LEU A 205 11.36 9.74 -3.34
N PRO A 206 11.86 9.49 -4.57
CA PRO A 206 13.15 8.83 -4.76
C PRO A 206 14.37 9.74 -4.51
N TRP A 207 14.17 11.00 -4.10
CA TRP A 207 15.30 11.90 -3.84
C TRP A 207 15.94 11.59 -2.48
N PRO A 208 17.26 11.76 -2.34
CA PRO A 208 17.95 11.59 -1.07
C PRO A 208 17.58 12.70 -0.08
N GLU A 209 17.44 12.33 1.19
CA GLU A 209 17.03 13.26 2.28
C GLU A 209 18.17 14.19 2.72
N THR A 210 19.42 13.80 2.52
CA THR A 210 20.60 14.56 2.96
C THR A 210 21.55 14.87 1.81
N GLN A 211 22.27 15.99 1.94
CA GLN A 211 23.35 16.41 1.05
C GLN A 211 24.66 16.45 1.84
N PRO A 212 25.81 16.02 1.28
CA PRO A 212 26.00 15.50 -0.08
C PRO A 212 25.53 14.05 -0.27
N VAL A 213 25.09 13.71 -1.49
CA VAL A 213 24.62 12.36 -1.83
C VAL A 213 25.79 11.36 -1.80
N THR A 214 25.71 10.40 -0.88
CA THR A 214 26.65 9.27 -0.82
C THR A 214 25.99 8.01 -1.38
N ALA A 215 26.78 7.05 -1.86
CA ALA A 215 26.25 5.78 -2.36
C ALA A 215 25.47 5.01 -1.27
N SER A 216 25.84 5.15 0.00
CA SER A 216 25.11 4.56 1.12
C SER A 216 23.81 5.30 1.48
N GLY A 217 23.72 6.60 1.18
CA GLY A 217 22.59 7.46 1.55
C GLY A 217 21.61 7.75 0.40
N MET A 218 21.84 7.19 -0.79
CA MET A 218 20.96 7.38 -1.94
C MET A 218 19.70 6.52 -1.81
N ASN A 219 18.55 7.10 -2.13
CA ASN A 219 17.32 6.33 -2.27
C ASN A 219 17.31 5.59 -3.62
N TYR A 220 17.52 4.28 -3.59
CA TYR A 220 17.54 3.42 -4.78
C TYR A 220 16.14 2.97 -5.25
N GLY A 221 15.06 3.50 -4.69
CA GLY A 221 13.68 3.12 -5.01
C GLY A 221 13.35 3.28 -6.50
N ALA A 222 13.73 4.39 -7.13
CA ALA A 222 13.43 4.64 -8.55
C ALA A 222 14.14 3.67 -9.51
N PRO A 223 15.46 3.45 -9.41
CA PRO A 223 16.15 2.43 -10.22
C PRO A 223 15.57 1.03 -10.06
N VAL A 224 15.31 0.60 -8.82
CA VAL A 224 14.73 -0.74 -8.56
C VAL A 224 13.32 -0.83 -9.15
N PHE A 225 12.54 0.25 -9.06
CA PHE A 225 11.21 0.31 -9.67
C PHE A 225 11.28 0.20 -11.20
N GLY A 226 12.23 0.87 -11.84
CA GLY A 226 12.46 0.76 -13.28
C GLY A 226 12.76 -0.69 -13.71
N VAL A 227 13.59 -1.39 -12.96
CA VAL A 227 13.89 -2.81 -13.20
C VAL A 227 12.63 -3.68 -13.03
N ALA A 228 11.86 -3.47 -11.96
CA ALA A 228 10.61 -4.20 -11.74
C ALA A 228 9.58 -3.97 -12.87
N LEU A 229 9.46 -2.74 -13.35
CA LEU A 229 8.57 -2.39 -14.45
C LEU A 229 9.01 -3.01 -15.77
N LEU A 230 10.33 -3.06 -16.04
CA LEU A 230 10.87 -3.78 -17.19
C LEU A 230 10.50 -5.27 -17.15
N PHE A 231 10.65 -5.93 -16.01
CA PHE A 231 10.22 -7.32 -15.85
C PHE A 231 8.72 -7.51 -16.12
N ALA A 232 7.87 -6.60 -15.63
CA ALA A 232 6.43 -6.64 -15.88
C ALA A 232 6.09 -6.46 -17.37
N VAL A 233 6.76 -5.54 -18.05
CA VAL A 233 6.58 -5.31 -19.50
C VAL A 233 7.03 -6.53 -20.31
N ILE A 234 8.17 -7.13 -19.95
CA ILE A 234 8.65 -8.37 -20.59
C ILE A 234 7.63 -9.50 -20.38
N ASP A 235 7.14 -9.72 -19.15
CA ASP A 235 6.13 -10.75 -18.87
C ASP A 235 4.84 -10.52 -19.66
N TRP A 236 4.42 -9.27 -19.84
CA TRP A 236 3.26 -8.91 -20.67
C TRP A 236 3.45 -9.33 -22.13
N PHE A 237 4.59 -9.00 -22.75
CA PHE A 237 4.88 -9.36 -24.14
C PHE A 237 5.19 -10.85 -24.33
N VAL A 238 5.65 -11.56 -23.30
CA VAL A 238 5.92 -13.00 -23.41
C VAL A 238 4.66 -13.83 -23.19
N ARG A 239 3.95 -13.59 -22.08
CA ARG A 239 2.79 -14.37 -21.62
C ARG A 239 1.50 -13.57 -21.59
N GLY A 240 1.53 -12.39 -20.95
CA GLY A 240 0.33 -11.66 -20.53
C GLY A 240 -0.67 -11.42 -21.66
N HIS A 241 -0.22 -10.83 -22.77
CA HIS A 241 -1.09 -10.49 -23.91
C HIS A 241 -1.72 -11.70 -24.62
N LYS A 242 -1.22 -12.93 -24.39
CA LYS A 242 -1.73 -14.15 -25.03
C LYS A 242 -2.80 -14.85 -24.20
N LYS A 243 -2.82 -14.64 -22.89
CA LYS A 243 -3.68 -15.38 -21.94
C LYS A 243 -4.68 -14.49 -21.22
N TRP A 244 -4.31 -13.24 -20.95
CA TRP A 244 -5.16 -12.32 -20.19
C TRP A 244 -6.25 -11.72 -21.08
N ASN A 245 -7.50 -12.14 -20.86
CA ASN A 245 -8.68 -11.61 -21.55
C ASN A 245 -9.43 -10.53 -20.73
N GLY A 246 -8.82 -10.05 -19.64
CA GLY A 246 -9.46 -9.12 -18.71
C GLY A 246 -10.18 -9.81 -17.54
N PRO A 247 -10.75 -9.04 -16.60
CA PRO A 247 -11.42 -9.60 -15.43
C PRO A 247 -12.63 -10.43 -15.86
N THR A 248 -12.73 -11.67 -15.38
CA THR A 248 -13.92 -12.48 -15.64
C THR A 248 -15.08 -11.93 -14.80
N VAL A 249 -15.95 -11.15 -15.44
CA VAL A 249 -17.17 -10.67 -14.78
C VAL A 249 -18.09 -11.87 -14.63
N MET A 250 -18.24 -12.37 -13.40
CA MET A 250 -19.30 -13.32 -13.10
C MET A 250 -20.64 -12.59 -13.31
N THR A 251 -21.22 -12.73 -14.50
CA THR A 251 -22.62 -12.39 -14.69
C THR A 251 -23.41 -13.33 -13.78
N ALA A 252 -24.06 -12.79 -12.76
CA ALA A 252 -25.02 -13.55 -11.95
C ALA A 252 -25.96 -14.31 -12.91
N PRO A 253 -26.28 -15.59 -12.65
CA PRO A 253 -27.28 -16.28 -13.44
C PRO A 253 -28.58 -15.46 -13.36
N LYS A 254 -29.15 -15.16 -14.53
CA LYS A 254 -30.48 -14.57 -14.65
C LYS A 254 -31.53 -15.49 -14.03
#